data_AF-A0A662NVB2-F1
#
_entry.id   AF-A0A662NVB2-F1
#
_cell.length_a   1.000
_cell.length_b   1.000
_cell.length_c   1.000
_cell.angle_alpha   90.00
_cell.angle_beta   90.00
_cell.angle_gamma   90.00
#
_symmetry.space_group_name_H-M   'P 1'
#
loop_
_entity.id
_entity.type
_entity.pdbx_description
1 polymer ?
#
loop_
_entity_poly.entity_id
_entity_poly.type
_entity_poly.pdbx_seq_one_letter_code
_entity_poly.pdbx_strand_id
1 'polypeptide(L)' 'SKMKRFEVKPGIFQRAWHLVFRAYGDDELIKVGYRAGFGEKNSLGFGMVKVDERKKSGCDEYRKRKTA' A
#
# COMPACT_ATOMS: atom_id res chain seq x y z
N SER A 1 9.94 -3.94 7.17
CA SER A 1 10.12 -3.62 5.74
C SER A 1 11.30 -4.43 5.23
N LYS A 2 11.18 -5.10 4.07
CA LYS A 2 12.32 -5.79 3.44
C LYS A 2 12.48 -5.33 1.99
N MET A 3 13.67 -4.84 1.65
CA MET A 3 14.02 -4.54 0.27
C MET A 3 14.15 -5.85 -0.53
N LYS A 4 13.62 -5.86 -1.74
CA LYS A 4 13.69 -6.97 -2.68
C LYS A 4 14.12 -6.46 -4.05
N ARG A 5 14.82 -7.30 -4.81
CA ARG A 5 15.22 -7.02 -6.19
C ARG A 5 14.55 -8.05 -7.09
N PHE A 6 13.83 -7.58 -8.09
CA PHE A 6 13.10 -8.41 -9.03
C PHE A 6 13.66 -8.19 -10.43
N GLU A 7 13.91 -9.27 -11.16
CA GLU A 7 14.15 -9.19 -12.60
C GLU A 7 12.80 -9.03 -13.30
N VAL A 8 12.57 -7.88 -13.94
CA VAL A 8 11.29 -7.57 -14.59
C VAL A 8 11.33 -7.84 -16.08
N LYS A 9 12.54 -7.88 -16.66
CA LYS A 9 12.88 -8.27 -18.02
C LYS A 9 14.31 -8.82 -18.00
N PRO A 10 14.74 -9.62 -18.99
CA PRO A 10 16.10 -10.14 -19.05
C PRO A 10 17.15 -9.02 -18.86
N GLY A 11 17.95 -9.13 -17.80
CA GLY A 11 19.00 -8.16 -17.45
C GLY A 11 18.52 -6.83 -16.84
N ILE A 12 17.21 -6.59 -16.72
CA ILE A 12 16.64 -5.37 -16.14
C ILE A 12 16.01 -5.69 -14.79
N PHE A 13 16.53 -5.02 -13.76
CA PHE A 13 16.14 -5.27 -12.38
C PHE A 13 15.48 -4.06 -11.74
N GLN A 14 14.40 -4.30 -11.01
CA GLN A 14 13.72 -3.32 -10.18
C GLN A 14 13.99 -3.60 -8.69
N ARG A 15 14.43 -2.58 -7.96
CA ARG A 15 14.44 -2.61 -6.49
C ARG A 15 13.06 -2.18 -5.98
N ALA A 16 12.48 -2.95 -5.08
CA ALA A 16 11.17 -2.70 -4.51
C ALA A 16 11.16 -3.00 -3.01
N TRP A 17 10.10 -2.56 -2.33
CA TRP A 17 9.95 -2.73 -0.89
C TRP A 17 8.73 -3.60 -0.57
N HIS A 18 8.94 -4.64 0.25
CA HIS A 18 7.84 -5.39 0.84
C HIS A 18 7.51 -4.78 2.21
N LEU A 19 6.42 -4.02 2.24
CA LEU A 19 6.08 -3.10 3.33
C LEU A 19 4.80 -3.52 4.06
N VAL A 20 4.74 -3.13 5.33
CA VAL A 20 3.51 -3.03 6.10
C VAL A 20 3.49 -1.60 6.63
N PHE A 21 2.43 -0.85 6.36
CA PHE A 21 2.32 0.56 6.70
C PHE A 21 0.88 0.91 7.11
N ARG A 22 0.72 2.08 7.74
CA ARG A 22 -0.57 2.71 7.98
C ARG A 22 -0.67 3.94 7.08
N ALA A 23 -1.82 4.14 6.47
CA ALA A 23 -2.11 5.33 5.66
C ALA A 23 -3.28 6.08 6.28
N TYR A 24 -3.19 7.40 6.27
CA TYR A 24 -4.21 8.32 6.75
C TYR A 24 -4.34 9.44 5.71
N GLY A 25 -5.56 9.92 5.48
CA GLY A 25 -5.81 10.92 4.45
C GLY A 25 -7.26 10.91 4.01
N ASP A 26 -7.47 11.34 2.76
CA ASP A 26 -8.76 11.24 2.09
C ASP A 26 -9.08 9.78 1.73
N ASP A 27 -10.31 9.36 2.04
CA ASP A 27 -10.74 7.97 1.88
C ASP A 27 -10.77 7.55 0.40
N GLU A 28 -11.20 8.44 -0.50
CA GLU A 28 -11.26 8.14 -1.93
C GLU A 28 -9.85 8.09 -2.53
N LEU A 29 -8.93 8.93 -2.07
CA LEU A 29 -7.52 8.86 -2.48
C LEU A 29 -6.88 7.53 -2.06
N ILE A 30 -7.10 7.10 -0.82
CA ILE A 30 -6.59 5.81 -0.32
C ILE A 30 -7.20 4.65 -1.11
N LYS A 31 -8.50 4.72 -1.42
CA LYS A 31 -9.23 3.71 -2.21
C LYS A 31 -8.72 3.62 -3.64
N VAL A 32 -8.34 4.74 -4.27
CA VAL A 32 -7.66 4.73 -5.57
C VAL A 32 -6.34 3.96 -5.46
N GLY A 33 -5.49 4.26 -4.48
CA GLY A 33 -4.25 3.53 -4.26
C GLY A 33 -4.45 2.04 -3.97
N TYR A 34 -5.51 1.67 -3.24
CA TYR A 34 -5.88 0.28 -2.97
C TYR A 34 -6.27 -0.48 -4.25
N ARG A 35 -7.03 0.16 -5.14
CA ARG A 35 -7.53 -0.44 -6.39
C ARG A 35 -6.48 -0.47 -7.49
N ALA A 36 -5.75 0.62 -7.66
CA ALA A 36 -4.79 0.79 -8.75
C ALA A 36 -3.37 0.31 -8.39
N GLY A 37 -3.04 0.23 -7.10
CA GLY A 37 -1.69 0.02 -6.59
C GLY A 37 -1.00 1.35 -6.22
N PHE A 38 -0.18 1.31 -5.17
CA PHE A 38 0.59 2.46 -4.69
C PHE A 38 1.95 2.55 -5.37
N GLY A 39 2.34 3.77 -5.76
CA GLY A 39 3.63 4.04 -6.39
C GLY A 39 3.60 3.82 -7.90
N GLU A 40 4.68 3.26 -8.44
CA GLU A 40 4.88 3.10 -9.88
C GLU A 40 4.91 1.62 -10.30
N LYS A 41 4.80 1.39 -11.62
CA LYS A 41 4.93 0.08 -12.26
C LYS A 41 3.83 -0.90 -11.85
N ASN A 42 2.63 -0.39 -11.58
CA ASN A 42 1.46 -1.18 -11.19
C ASN A 42 1.08 -2.21 -12.28
N SER A 43 1.23 -1.84 -13.56
CA SER A 43 1.03 -2.74 -14.70
C SER A 43 2.04 -3.90 -14.77
N LEU A 44 3.15 -3.83 -14.04
CA LEU A 44 4.12 -4.92 -13.86
C LEU A 44 3.91 -5.68 -12.55
N GLY A 45 2.84 -5.39 -11.80
CA GLY A 45 2.47 -6.09 -10.56
C GLY A 45 3.03 -5.49 -9.27
N PHE A 46 3.58 -4.28 -9.31
CA PHE A 46 4.05 -3.58 -8.11
C PHE A 46 2.93 -2.76 -7.45
N GLY A 47 3.12 -2.39 -6.17
CA GLY A 47 2.22 -1.45 -5.49
C GLY A 47 0.91 -2.03 -4.98
N MET A 48 0.55 -3.27 -5.33
CA MET A 48 -0.66 -3.92 -4.81
C MET A 48 -0.54 -4.17 -3.30
N VAL A 49 -1.61 -3.85 -2.56
CA VAL A 49 -1.67 -3.99 -1.11
C VAL A 49 -2.93 -4.71 -0.66
N LYS A 50 -2.94 -5.18 0.58
CA LYS A 50 -4.13 -5.70 1.25
C LYS A 50 -4.28 -5.08 2.63
N VAL A 51 -5.51 -5.02 3.11
CA VAL A 51 -5.78 -4.64 4.51
C VAL A 51 -5.27 -5.75 5.42
N ASP A 52 -4.56 -5.38 6.48
CA ASP A 52 -4.18 -6.33 7.53
C ASP A 52 -5.33 -6.41 8.55
N GLU A 53 -6.08 -7.51 8.50
CA GLU A 53 -7.29 -7.73 9.31
C GLU A 53 -7.02 -7.83 10.82
N ARG A 54 -5.76 -8.00 11.22
CA ARG A 54 -5.35 -8.20 12.61
C ARG A 54 -5.38 -6.91 13.46
N LYS A 55 -5.55 -5.72 12.86
CA LYS A 55 -5.55 -4.43 13.58
C LYS A 55 -6.67 -3.49 13.11
N LYS A 56 -7.92 -3.80 13.46
CA LYS A 56 -9.06 -2.88 13.24
C LYS A 56 -9.06 -1.66 14.19
N SER A 57 -8.50 -1.81 15.39
CA SER A 57 -8.62 -0.81 16.47
C SER A 57 -8.11 0.59 16.15
N GLY A 58 -7.08 0.75 15.31
CA GLY A 58 -6.51 2.07 15.01
C GLY A 58 -7.29 2.90 13.99
N CYS A 59 -8.05 2.27 13.09
CA CYS A 59 -8.82 2.98 12.06
C CYS A 59 -10.16 3.49 12.63
N ASP A 60 -10.80 2.67 13.45
CA ASP A 60 -12.04 3.04 14.17
C ASP A 60 -11.80 4.23 15.11
N GLU A 61 -10.63 4.29 15.75
CA GLU A 61 -10.23 5.41 16.60
C GLU A 61 -10.03 6.71 15.81
N TYR A 62 -9.34 6.66 14.66
CA TYR A 62 -9.19 7.83 13.78
C TYR A 62 -10.55 8.35 13.31
N ARG A 63 -11.46 7.46 12.91
CA ARG A 63 -12.81 7.82 12.47
C ARG A 63 -13.61 8.48 13.59
N LYS A 64 -13.53 7.96 14.83
CA LYS A 64 -14.17 8.57 16.01
C LYS A 64 -13.68 9.99 16.30
N ARG A 65 -12.39 10.28 16.10
CA ARG A 65 -11.82 11.63 16.32
C ARG A 65 -12.28 12.67 15.30
N LYS A 66 -12.67 12.27 14.09
CA LYS A 66 -13.16 13.20 13.05
C LYS A 66 -14.65 13.52 13.15
N THR A 67 -15.44 12.67 13.81
CA THR A 67 -16.89 12.83 13.97
C THR A 67 -17.30 13.38 15.35
N ALA A 68 -16.33 13.65 16.22
CA ALA A 68 -16.51 14.24 17.55
C ALA A 68 -16.25 15.75 17.51
#